data_AF-A0A174QT85-F1
#
_entry.id   AF-A0A174QT85-F1
#
_cell.length_a   1.000
_cell.length_b   1.000
_cell.length_c   1.000
_cell.angle_alpha   90.00
_cell.angle_beta   90.00
_cell.angle_gamma   90.00
#
_symmetry.space_group_name_H-M   'P 1'
#
loop_
_entity.id
_entity.type
_entity.pdbx_description
1 polymer ?
#
loop_
_entity_poly.entity_id
_entity_poly.type
_entity_poly.pdbx_seq_one_letter_code
_entity_poly.pdbx_strand_id
1 'polypeptide(L)'
;MTLEESYEILENYYQNIYGMYDDNWIDYDLDVAFTKLQLEKIIQKRYKLDHQEKIILQWLLEEDMEPKVCEAIRVILEMDV
;
A
#
# COMPACT_ATOMS: atom_id res chain seq x y z
N MET A 1 11.84 12.72 -3.08
CA MET A 1 11.75 11.32 -2.62
C MET A 1 12.15 10.42 -3.78
N THR A 2 12.97 9.41 -3.53
CA THR A 2 13.37 8.41 -4.53
C THR A 2 12.38 7.25 -4.57
N LEU A 3 12.44 6.43 -5.62
CA LEU A 3 11.59 5.23 -5.73
C LEU A 3 11.83 4.26 -4.56
N GLU A 4 13.09 4.03 -4.16
CA GLU A 4 13.42 3.14 -3.05
C GLU A 4 12.88 3.67 -1.72
N GLU A 5 13.10 4.96 -1.43
CA GLU A 5 12.53 5.61 -0.23
C GLU A 5 11.00 5.53 -0.21
N SER A 6 10.36 5.60 -1.39
CA SER A 6 8.91 5.49 -1.52
C SER A 6 8.42 4.09 -1.18
N TYR A 7 9.11 3.05 -1.65
CA TYR A 7 8.81 1.66 -1.28
C TYR A 7 9.05 1.39 0.20
N GLU A 8 10.10 1.95 0.82
CA GLU A 8 10.31 1.85 2.26
C GLU A 8 9.18 2.49 3.07
N ILE A 9 8.67 3.66 2.63
CA ILE A 9 7.52 4.31 3.27
C ILE A 9 6.27 3.44 3.13
N LEU A 10 6.03 2.88 1.94
CA LEU A 10 4.88 2.00 1.69
C LEU A 10 4.95 0.69 2.49
N GLU A 11 6.14 0.12 2.64
CA GLU A 11 6.39 -1.07 3.46
C GLU A 11 6.16 -0.79 4.94
N ASN A 12 6.62 0.35 5.45
CA ASN A 12 6.32 0.77 6.81
C ASN A 12 4.81 0.98 7.03
N TYR A 13 4.11 1.58 6.06
CA TYR A 13 2.65 1.69 6.12
C TYR A 13 2.01 0.30 6.20
N TYR A 14 2.35 -0.61 5.29
CA TYR A 14 1.87 -2.00 5.25
C TYR A 14 2.05 -2.76 6.58
N GLN A 15 3.21 -2.61 7.23
CA GLN A 15 3.48 -3.25 8.52
C GLN A 15 2.60 -2.69 9.65
N ASN A 16 2.27 -1.41 9.60
CA ASN A 16 1.50 -0.71 10.63
C ASN A 16 -0.03 -0.73 10.41
N ILE A 17 -0.52 -1.27 9.29
CA ILE A 17 -1.95 -1.51 9.10
C ILE A 17 -2.44 -2.50 10.17
N TYR A 18 -3.22 -1.98 11.12
CA TYR A 18 -3.94 -2.72 12.16
C TYR A 18 -5.10 -3.52 11.54
N GLY A 19 -5.39 -4.71 12.08
CA GLY A 19 -6.64 -5.44 11.78
C GLY A 19 -6.49 -6.88 11.29
N MET A 20 -5.26 -7.41 11.15
CA MET A 20 -5.09 -8.78 10.66
C MET A 20 -5.02 -9.87 11.74
N TYR A 21 -4.83 -9.51 13.02
CA TYR A 21 -4.67 -10.49 14.10
C TYR A 21 -5.26 -9.98 15.43
N ASP A 22 -6.58 -9.98 15.54
CA ASP A 22 -7.20 -10.42 16.80
C ASP A 22 -7.46 -11.92 16.63
N ASP A 23 -6.82 -12.75 17.44
CA ASP A 23 -6.96 -14.21 17.42
C ASP A 23 -8.43 -14.67 17.59
N ASN A 24 -9.32 -13.76 17.99
CA ASN A 24 -10.75 -14.01 18.16
C ASN A 24 -11.61 -13.63 16.95
N TRP A 25 -11.04 -13.12 15.85
CA TRP A 25 -11.77 -12.67 14.66
C TRP A 25 -12.83 -11.58 14.92
N ILE A 26 -12.84 -10.98 16.11
CA ILE A 26 -13.88 -10.03 16.53
C ILE A 26 -13.72 -8.71 15.77
N ASP A 27 -12.48 -8.38 15.38
CA ASP A 27 -12.11 -7.17 14.65
C ASP A 27 -11.52 -7.47 13.25
N TYR A 28 -11.88 -8.61 12.63
CA TYR A 28 -11.41 -8.94 11.28
C TYR A 28 -12.08 -8.03 10.23
N ASP A 29 -11.34 -7.02 9.79
CA ASP A 29 -11.75 -6.15 8.71
C ASP A 29 -11.29 -6.72 7.36
N LEU A 30 -12.28 -7.10 6.53
CA LEU A 30 -12.05 -7.70 5.22
C LEU A 30 -11.36 -6.72 4.25
N ASP A 31 -11.70 -5.43 4.33
CA ASP A 31 -11.16 -4.39 3.45
C ASP A 31 -9.70 -4.10 3.80
N VAL A 32 -9.39 -4.11 5.10
CA VAL A 32 -8.02 -4.05 5.62
C VAL A 32 -7.20 -5.27 5.17
N ALA A 33 -7.73 -6.48 5.34
CA ALA A 33 -7.04 -7.71 4.94
C ALA A 33 -6.78 -7.75 3.43
N PHE A 34 -7.76 -7.30 2.63
CA PHE A 34 -7.62 -7.16 1.19
C PHE A 34 -6.53 -6.14 0.82
N THR A 35 -6.60 -4.94 1.40
CA THR A 35 -5.62 -3.87 1.19
C THR A 35 -4.20 -4.35 1.50
N LYS A 36 -4.04 -5.04 2.64
CA LYS A 36 -2.77 -5.62 3.06
C LYS A 36 -2.22 -6.61 2.04
N LEU A 37 -3.05 -7.54 1.56
CA LEU A 37 -2.66 -8.52 0.53
C LEU A 37 -2.22 -7.86 -0.79
N GLN A 38 -2.90 -6.79 -1.22
CA GLN A 38 -2.52 -6.09 -2.45
C GLN A 38 -1.22 -5.32 -2.29
N LEU A 39 -1.06 -4.63 -1.16
CA LEU A 39 0.17 -3.91 -0.83
C LEU A 39 1.37 -4.86 -0.75
N GLU A 40 1.20 -6.04 -0.14
CA GLU A 40 2.26 -7.05 -0.08
C GLU A 40 2.76 -7.43 -1.48
N LYS A 41 1.85 -7.68 -2.43
CA LYS A 41 2.21 -8.00 -3.82
C LYS A 41 2.99 -6.86 -4.48
N ILE A 42 2.52 -5.63 -4.31
CA ILE A 42 3.15 -4.42 -4.87
C ILE A 42 4.55 -4.22 -4.29
N ILE A 43 4.70 -4.37 -2.97
CA ILE A 43 5.98 -4.23 -2.26
C ILE A 43 6.95 -5.35 -2.64
N GLN A 44 6.49 -6.60 -2.80
CA GLN A 44 7.34 -7.71 -3.22
C GLN A 44 7.82 -7.55 -4.66
N LYS A 45 6.96 -7.03 -5.55
CA LYS A 45 7.28 -6.86 -6.95
C LYS A 45 8.30 -5.75 -7.18
N ARG A 46 8.20 -4.63 -6.43
CA ARG A 46 9.06 -3.42 -6.49
C ARG A 46 9.24 -2.75 -7.86
N TYR A 47 8.85 -3.38 -8.96
CA TYR A 47 9.06 -2.89 -10.32
C TYR A 47 7.95 -3.37 -11.26
N LYS A 48 7.55 -2.52 -12.22
CA LYS A 48 6.55 -2.82 -13.26
C LYS A 48 5.18 -3.17 -12.69
N LEU A 49 4.51 -2.19 -12.12
CA LEU A 49 3.12 -2.31 -11.72
C LEU A 49 2.25 -2.54 -12.95
N ASP A 50 1.36 -3.52 -12.86
CA ASP A 50 0.32 -3.68 -13.84
C ASP A 50 -0.81 -2.67 -13.64
N HIS A 51 -1.76 -2.65 -14.58
CA HIS A 51 -2.86 -1.69 -14.54
C HIS A 51 -3.72 -1.82 -13.27
N GLN A 52 -3.89 -3.03 -12.76
CA GLN A 52 -4.70 -3.29 -11.57
C GLN A 52 -3.99 -2.78 -10.31
N GLU A 53 -2.69 -3.05 -10.18
CA GLU A 53 -1.85 -2.55 -9.10
C GLU A 53 -1.83 -1.02 -9.05
N LYS A 54 -1.78 -0.36 -10.23
CA LYS A 54 -1.88 1.10 -10.32
C LYS A 54 -3.23 1.64 -9.88
N ILE A 55 -4.34 0.97 -10.23
CA ILE A 55 -5.68 1.36 -9.77
C ILE A 55 -5.77 1.24 -8.25
N ILE A 56 -5.25 0.16 -7.67
CA ILE A 56 -5.28 -0.04 -6.21
C ILE A 56 -4.52 1.07 -5.48
N LEU A 57 -3.33 1.44 -5.97
CA LEU A 57 -2.57 2.56 -5.42
C LEU A 57 -3.30 3.90 -5.58
N GLN A 58 -4.01 4.11 -6.69
CA GLN A 58 -4.85 5.29 -6.88
C GLN A 58 -6.03 5.34 -5.91
N TRP A 59 -6.70 4.20 -5.65
CA TRP A 59 -7.77 4.13 -4.65
C TRP A 59 -7.25 4.43 -3.25
N LEU A 60 -6.07 3.93 -2.89
CA LEU A 60 -5.46 4.27 -1.61
C LEU A 60 -5.26 5.79 -1.45
N LEU A 61 -4.91 6.51 -2.52
CA LEU A 61 -4.79 7.98 -2.47
C LEU A 61 -6.12 8.72 -2.19
N GLU A 62 -7.26 8.06 -2.34
CA GLU A 62 -8.58 8.62 -2.00
C GLU A 62 -8.93 8.41 -0.51
N GLU A 63 -8.23 7.50 0.17
CA GLU A 63 -8.38 7.25 1.62
C GLU A 63 -7.65 8.32 2.45
N ASP A 64 -8.07 8.48 3.71
CA ASP A 64 -7.43 9.39 4.68
C ASP A 64 -6.11 8.80 5.20
N MET A 65 -5.07 8.87 4.37
CA MET A 65 -3.72 8.40 4.69
C MET A 65 -2.78 9.54 5.07
N GLU A 66 -1.71 9.19 5.79
CA GLU A 66 -0.65 10.14 6.09
C GLU A 66 -0.08 10.78 4.81
N PRO A 67 0.15 12.11 4.77
CA PRO A 67 0.61 12.81 3.57
C PRO A 67 1.89 12.23 2.96
N LYS A 68 2.77 11.68 3.80
CA LYS A 68 4.03 11.05 3.39
C LYS A 68 3.80 9.74 2.63
N VAL A 69 2.78 8.96 3.00
CA VAL A 69 2.37 7.74 2.30
C VAL A 69 1.77 8.10 0.94
N CYS A 70 0.94 9.15 0.89
CA CYS A 70 0.39 9.66 -0.37
C CYS A 70 1.48 10.13 -1.34
N GLU A 71 2.50 10.85 -0.84
CA GLU A 71 3.64 11.28 -1.66
C GLU A 71 4.42 10.09 -2.21
N ALA A 72 4.70 9.08 -1.37
CA ALA A 72 5.38 7.85 -1.79
C ALA A 72 4.61 7.11 -2.88
N ILE A 73 3.28 6.96 -2.73
CA ILE A 73 2.44 6.32 -3.74
C ILE A 73 2.47 7.08 -5.07
N ARG A 74 2.43 8.41 -5.05
CA ARG A 74 2.53 9.23 -6.27
C ARG A 74 3.85 9.00 -7.00
N VAL A 75 4.97 8.97 -6.27
CA VAL A 75 6.29 8.71 -6.85
C VAL A 75 6.35 7.31 -7.48
N ILE A 76 5.79 6.30 -6.82
CA ILE A 76 5.71 4.93 -7.36
C ILE A 76 4.88 4.90 -8.66
N LEU A 77 3.75 5.61 -8.71
CA LEU A 77 2.88 5.67 -9.89
C LEU A 77 3.53 6.43 -11.07
N GLU A 78 4.31 7.48 -10.79
CA GLU A 78 4.97 8.32 -11.81
C GLU A 78 6.23 7.68 -12.39
N MET A 79 7.00 6.93 -11.59
CA MET A 79 8.28 6.36 -12.03
C MET A 79 8.14 4.99 -12.71
N ASP A 80 6.95 4.40 -12.68
CA ASP A 80 6.64 3.10 -13.30
C ASP A 80 6.03 3.24 -14.72
N VAL A 81 6.46 4.27 -15.47
CA VAL A 81 6.03 4.56 -16.86
C VAL A 81 7.03 4.02 -17.88
#